data_AF-S4YBS1-F1
#
_entry.id   AF-S4YBS1-F1
#
_cell.length_a   1.000
_cell.length_b   1.000
_cell.length_c   1.000
_cell.angle_alpha   90.00
_cell.angle_beta   90.00
_cell.angle_gamma   90.00
#
_symmetry.space_group_name_H-M   'P 1'
#
loop_
_entity.id
_entity.type
_entity.pdbx_description
1 polymer ?
#
loop_
_entity_poly.entity_id
_entity_poly.type
_entity_poly.pdbx_seq_one_letter_code
_entity_poly.pdbx_strand_id
1 'polypeptide(L)'
;MSFVHDEGKLRFAFDGDWKILKWDDHDAYVGGLQRFQETKAVDFFGLYLGEPYFIEVKDFRGHRIKNKARLSNGDLAREVAYKVRDTVAGMVWACGRSPLDGGELRGFVRPVLERSRKVPVVLWLEEDRPPGPADASTLGETIKRELTWLNPRVLVTCRSLAQTAPVHGLEVTNVS
;
A
#
# COMPACT_ATOMS: atom_id res chain seq x y z
N MET A 1 -6.90 17.61 9.07
CA MET A 1 -6.81 18.04 7.65
C MET A 1 -6.98 16.79 6.81
N SER A 2 -7.74 16.82 5.71
CA SER A 2 -7.83 15.69 4.78
C SER A 2 -6.66 15.71 3.79
N PHE A 3 -6.19 14.54 3.37
CA PHE A 3 -5.15 14.36 2.36
C PHE A 3 -5.78 13.79 1.08
N VAL A 4 -5.51 14.41 -0.07
CA VAL A 4 -6.05 13.96 -1.37
C VAL A 4 -4.91 13.75 -2.35
N HIS A 5 -4.90 12.60 -3.03
CA HIS A 5 -3.91 12.27 -4.04
C HIS A 5 -4.54 11.58 -5.24
N ASP A 6 -4.10 11.96 -6.44
CA ASP A 6 -4.51 11.32 -7.68
C ASP A 6 -3.43 10.33 -8.12
N GLU A 7 -3.79 9.05 -8.22
CA GLU A 7 -2.94 7.97 -8.71
C GLU A 7 -3.53 7.43 -10.02
N GLY A 8 -2.91 7.78 -11.13
CA GLY A 8 -3.43 7.50 -12.47
C GLY A 8 -4.83 8.09 -12.70
N LYS A 9 -5.85 7.23 -12.82
CA LYS A 9 -7.25 7.61 -13.05
C LYS A 9 -8.10 7.61 -11.79
N LEU A 10 -7.49 7.44 -10.63
CA LEU A 10 -8.16 7.32 -9.34
C LEU A 10 -7.75 8.46 -8.43
N ARG A 11 -8.72 8.97 -7.66
CA ARG A 11 -8.50 9.96 -6.61
C ARG A 11 -8.73 9.30 -5.26
N PHE A 12 -7.72 9.33 -4.41
CA PHE A 12 -7.75 8.84 -3.04
C PHE A 12 -7.88 10.03 -2.09
N ALA A 13 -8.96 10.06 -1.31
CA ALA A 13 -9.22 11.07 -0.30
C ALA A 13 -9.22 10.42 1.09
N PHE A 14 -8.20 10.74 1.87
CA PHE A 14 -8.04 10.31 3.26
C PHE A 14 -8.55 11.41 4.20
N ASP A 15 -9.35 11.04 5.17
CA ASP A 15 -9.92 11.98 6.14
C ASP A 15 -8.89 12.47 7.19
N GLY A 16 -9.37 13.22 8.17
CA GLY A 16 -8.53 13.83 9.20
C GLY A 16 -7.89 12.86 10.20
N ASP A 17 -8.35 11.60 10.26
CA ASP A 17 -7.83 10.58 11.17
C ASP A 17 -6.60 9.86 10.59
N TRP A 18 -6.30 10.14 9.31
CA TRP A 18 -5.12 9.65 8.62
C TRP A 18 -3.92 10.57 8.77
N LYS A 19 -2.77 9.96 9.02
CA LYS A 19 -1.46 10.56 8.76
C LYS A 19 -0.81 9.82 7.59
N ILE A 20 -0.64 10.45 6.44
CA ILE A 20 -0.08 9.83 5.23
C ILE A 20 1.40 10.18 5.08
N LEU A 21 2.19 9.19 4.67
CA LEU A 21 3.58 9.30 4.24
C LEU A 21 3.70 8.72 2.82
N LYS A 22 4.03 9.59 1.86
CA LYS A 22 4.45 9.17 0.52
C LYS A 22 5.92 8.79 0.56
N TRP A 23 6.19 7.52 0.81
CA TRP A 23 7.56 7.03 1.01
C TRP A 23 8.42 7.15 -0.26
N ASP A 24 7.81 6.95 -1.42
CA ASP A 24 8.44 7.12 -2.73
C ASP A 24 8.87 8.56 -3.04
N ASP A 25 8.21 9.55 -2.41
CA ASP A 25 8.52 10.97 -2.54
C ASP A 25 9.46 11.49 -1.43
N HIS A 26 9.78 10.69 -0.41
CA HIS A 26 10.61 11.10 0.71
C HIS A 26 12.10 11.19 0.32
N ASP A 27 12.83 12.21 0.81
CA ASP A 27 14.22 12.49 0.43
C ASP A 27 15.17 11.28 0.59
N ALA A 28 15.02 10.53 1.68
CA ALA A 28 15.78 9.30 1.91
C ALA A 28 15.57 8.22 0.83
N TYR A 29 14.37 8.15 0.25
CA TYR A 29 14.07 7.21 -0.83
C TYR A 29 14.64 7.72 -2.16
N VAL A 30 14.29 8.94 -2.57
CA VAL A 30 14.71 9.55 -3.85
C VAL A 30 16.23 9.72 -3.92
N GLY A 31 16.85 10.22 -2.85
CA GLY A 31 18.28 10.52 -2.79
C GLY A 31 19.18 9.28 -2.62
N GLY A 32 18.60 8.15 -2.20
CA GLY A 32 19.37 6.96 -1.82
C GLY A 32 18.81 5.68 -2.44
N LEU A 33 17.74 5.15 -1.84
CA LEU A 33 17.24 3.80 -2.09
C LEU A 33 16.73 3.58 -3.52
N GLN A 34 16.15 4.61 -4.14
CA GLN A 34 15.64 4.54 -5.51
C GLN A 34 16.73 4.16 -6.53
N ARG A 35 18.01 4.43 -6.22
CA ARG A 35 19.14 4.12 -7.11
C ARG A 35 19.45 2.62 -7.20
N PHE A 36 19.03 1.83 -6.21
CA PHE A 36 19.19 0.38 -6.24
C PHE A 36 18.10 -0.22 -7.11
N GLN A 37 18.51 -0.86 -8.21
CA GLN A 37 17.60 -1.58 -9.09
C GLN A 37 16.73 -2.53 -8.25
N GLU A 38 15.45 -2.60 -8.61
CA GLU A 38 14.43 -3.44 -7.96
C GLU A 38 13.94 -2.99 -6.57
N THR A 39 14.44 -1.89 -5.99
CA THR A 39 13.85 -1.35 -4.75
C THR A 39 12.48 -0.75 -5.06
N LYS A 40 11.45 -1.21 -4.35
CA LYS A 40 10.07 -0.75 -4.58
C LYS A 40 9.51 -0.03 -3.36
N ALA A 41 8.46 0.75 -3.56
CA ALA A 41 7.68 1.37 -2.50
C ALA A 41 6.19 1.13 -2.75
N VAL A 42 5.41 0.99 -1.69
CA VAL A 42 3.95 1.07 -1.80
C VAL A 42 3.55 2.51 -2.15
N ASP A 43 2.44 2.67 -2.85
CA ASP A 43 1.98 4.01 -3.29
C ASP A 43 1.56 4.89 -2.10
N PHE A 44 1.03 4.28 -1.03
CA PHE A 44 0.80 4.98 0.25
C PHE A 44 1.21 4.14 1.46
N PHE A 45 1.94 4.77 2.38
CA PHE A 45 2.03 4.33 3.76
C PHE A 45 1.29 5.32 4.65
N GLY A 46 0.55 4.86 5.63
CA GLY A 46 -0.19 5.76 6.51
C GLY A 46 -0.52 5.18 7.87
N LEU A 47 -0.90 6.05 8.79
CA LEU A 47 -1.45 5.69 10.08
C LEU A 47 -2.92 6.12 10.11
N TYR A 48 -3.83 5.18 10.32
CA TYR A 48 -5.24 5.48 10.60
C TYR A 48 -5.51 5.25 12.08
N LEU A 49 -5.85 6.32 12.82
CA LEU A 49 -6.00 6.26 14.28
C LEU A 49 -4.77 5.63 14.97
N GLY A 50 -3.57 5.86 14.40
CA GLY A 50 -2.30 5.33 14.89
C GLY A 50 -1.92 3.92 14.42
N GLU A 51 -2.81 3.19 13.74
CA GLU A 51 -2.54 1.85 13.21
C GLU A 51 -1.91 1.94 11.81
N PRO A 52 -0.83 1.19 11.50
CA PRO A 52 -0.14 1.29 10.22
C PRO A 52 -0.90 0.60 9.07
N TYR A 53 -0.96 1.24 7.91
CA TYR A 53 -1.53 0.70 6.68
C TYR A 53 -0.52 0.84 5.53
N PHE A 54 -0.36 -0.25 4.79
CA PHE A 54 0.32 -0.27 3.51
C PHE A 54 -0.73 -0.35 2.41
N ILE A 55 -0.73 0.57 1.46
CA ILE A 55 -1.72 0.62 0.39
C ILE A 55 -0.98 0.65 -0.95
N GLU A 56 -1.19 -0.39 -1.75
CA GLU A 56 -0.73 -0.48 -3.13
C GLU A 56 -1.92 -0.34 -4.07
N VAL A 57 -1.77 0.42 -5.14
CA VAL A 57 -2.78 0.71 -6.16
C VAL A 57 -2.37 0.07 -7.47
N LYS A 58 -3.31 -0.65 -8.09
CA LYS A 58 -3.18 -1.16 -9.45
C LYS A 58 -4.47 -0.88 -10.22
N ASP A 59 -4.33 -0.10 -11.29
CA ASP A 59 -5.39 0.07 -12.27
C ASP A 59 -5.12 -0.81 -13.49
N PHE A 60 -5.81 -1.94 -13.58
CA PHE A 60 -5.69 -2.89 -14.68
C PHE A 60 -6.78 -2.73 -15.75
N ARG A 61 -7.65 -1.71 -15.62
CA ARG A 61 -8.67 -1.39 -16.63
C ARG A 61 -8.02 -1.14 -17.99
N GLY A 62 -8.60 -1.69 -19.06
CA GLY A 62 -8.05 -1.63 -20.42
C GLY A 62 -6.85 -2.55 -20.70
N HIS A 63 -6.31 -3.24 -19.69
CA HIS A 63 -5.13 -4.12 -19.81
C HIS A 63 -5.36 -5.53 -19.25
N ARG A 64 -6.62 -5.94 -19.11
CA ARG A 64 -7.02 -7.21 -18.49
C ARG A 64 -6.29 -8.44 -19.03
N ILE A 65 -6.18 -8.59 -20.35
CA ILE A 65 -5.55 -9.77 -20.97
C ILE A 65 -4.09 -9.89 -20.56
N LYS A 66 -3.35 -8.77 -20.55
CA LYS A 66 -1.92 -8.72 -20.18
C LYS A 66 -1.71 -9.04 -18.69
N ASN A 67 -2.62 -8.59 -17.83
CA ASN A 67 -2.47 -8.74 -16.38
C ASN A 67 -3.05 -10.04 -15.82
N LYS A 68 -3.87 -10.78 -16.58
CA LYS A 68 -4.44 -12.07 -16.15
C LYS A 68 -3.37 -13.07 -15.71
N ALA A 69 -2.25 -13.14 -16.44
CA ALA A 69 -1.13 -14.02 -16.09
C ALA A 69 -0.55 -13.68 -14.71
N ARG A 70 -0.34 -12.38 -14.44
CA ARG A 70 0.22 -11.86 -13.18
C ARG A 70 -0.67 -12.13 -11.96
N LEU A 71 -1.98 -12.15 -12.16
CA LEU A 71 -2.95 -12.55 -11.13
C LEU A 71 -2.87 -14.06 -10.85
N SER A 72 -2.76 -14.88 -11.91
CA SER A 72 -2.79 -16.33 -11.78
C SER A 72 -1.48 -16.98 -11.31
N ASN A 73 -0.32 -16.39 -11.61
CA ASN A 73 0.99 -16.97 -11.30
C ASN A 73 1.61 -16.43 -9.99
N GLY A 74 0.88 -15.56 -9.28
CA GLY A 74 1.34 -14.94 -8.04
C GLY A 74 2.35 -13.80 -8.20
N ASP A 75 2.66 -13.36 -9.43
CA ASP A 75 3.60 -12.25 -9.65
C ASP A 75 3.10 -10.96 -8.99
N LEU A 76 1.79 -10.67 -9.09
CA LEU A 76 1.23 -9.49 -8.42
C LEU A 76 1.36 -9.59 -6.90
N ALA A 77 1.14 -10.79 -6.34
CA ALA A 77 1.26 -11.00 -4.90
C ALA A 77 2.69 -10.77 -4.42
N ARG A 78 3.68 -11.31 -5.13
CA ARG A 78 5.11 -11.08 -4.87
C ARG A 78 5.50 -9.61 -5.02
N GLU A 79 4.97 -8.92 -6.04
CA GLU A 79 5.23 -7.50 -6.23
C GLU A 79 4.73 -6.64 -5.06
N VAL A 80 3.50 -6.87 -4.59
CA VAL A 80 2.95 -6.19 -3.40
C VAL A 80 3.81 -6.50 -2.17
N ALA A 81 4.18 -7.78 -1.98
CA ALA A 81 4.99 -8.18 -0.85
C ALA A 81 6.38 -7.52 -0.85
N TYR A 82 7.04 -7.43 -2.00
CA TYR A 82 8.33 -6.75 -2.15
C TYR A 82 8.20 -5.25 -1.86
N LYS A 83 7.14 -4.60 -2.36
CA LYS A 83 6.87 -3.19 -2.06
C LYS A 83 6.69 -2.94 -0.56
N VAL A 84 5.93 -3.79 0.13
CA VAL A 84 5.73 -3.68 1.58
C VAL A 84 7.06 -3.88 2.32
N ARG A 85 7.81 -4.95 1.99
CA ARG A 85 9.12 -5.26 2.59
C ARG A 85 10.09 -4.09 2.44
N ASP A 86 10.24 -3.60 1.22
CA ASP A 86 11.22 -2.56 0.89
C ASP A 86 10.82 -1.20 1.50
N THR A 87 9.52 -0.91 1.60
CA THR A 87 9.02 0.26 2.34
C THR A 87 9.40 0.17 3.82
N VAL A 88 9.14 -0.97 4.48
CA VAL A 88 9.54 -1.16 5.89
C VAL A 88 11.05 -1.03 6.07
N ALA A 89 11.83 -1.75 5.26
CA ALA A 89 13.29 -1.74 5.35
C ALA A 89 13.86 -0.33 5.14
N GLY A 90 13.33 0.39 4.13
CA GLY A 90 13.76 1.73 3.81
C GLY A 90 13.45 2.75 4.90
N MET A 91 12.22 2.76 5.41
CA MET A 91 11.82 3.68 6.49
C MET A 91 12.62 3.42 7.77
N VAL A 92 12.80 2.15 8.15
CA VAL A 92 13.59 1.77 9.34
C VAL A 92 15.05 2.18 9.18
N TRP A 93 15.63 1.99 7.98
CA TRP A 93 16.99 2.40 7.71
C TRP A 93 17.16 3.93 7.79
N ALA A 94 16.25 4.70 7.20
CA ALA A 94 16.35 6.16 7.15
C ALA A 94 16.02 6.85 8.49
N CYS A 95 15.17 6.24 9.31
CA CYS A 95 14.63 6.84 10.54
C CYS A 95 15.72 7.38 11.48
N GLY A 96 15.65 8.68 11.77
CA GLY A 96 16.55 9.39 12.68
C GLY A 96 17.95 9.66 12.13
N ARG A 97 18.21 9.41 10.84
CA ARG A 97 19.51 9.67 10.22
C ARG A 97 19.52 11.01 9.51
N SER A 98 20.30 11.96 10.01
CA SER A 98 20.55 13.24 9.31
C SER A 98 21.56 13.05 8.17
N PRO A 99 21.42 13.72 7.01
CA PRO A 99 20.35 14.67 6.65
C PRO A 99 19.10 14.00 6.01
N LEU A 100 19.00 12.68 6.03
CA LEU A 100 17.97 11.91 5.30
C LEU A 100 16.57 12.02 5.89
N ASP A 101 16.45 12.14 7.22
CA ASP A 101 15.18 12.25 7.95
C ASP A 101 15.27 13.41 8.95
N GLY A 102 14.33 14.35 8.84
CA GLY A 102 14.14 15.47 9.78
C GLY A 102 13.54 15.06 11.13
N GLY A 103 13.33 13.75 11.34
CA GLY A 103 12.78 13.16 12.56
C GLY A 103 11.31 12.75 12.45
N GLU A 104 10.69 12.90 11.28
CA GLU A 104 9.28 12.59 11.06
C GLU A 104 9.02 11.09 10.98
N LEU A 105 9.98 10.31 10.43
CA LEU A 105 9.82 8.88 10.21
C LEU A 105 9.65 8.12 11.52
N ARG A 106 10.19 8.62 12.64
CA ARG A 106 10.01 7.99 13.96
C ARG A 106 8.53 7.81 14.30
N GLY A 107 7.68 8.78 13.95
CA GLY A 107 6.24 8.70 14.19
C GLY A 107 5.54 7.60 13.38
N PHE A 108 6.10 7.24 12.22
CA PHE A 108 5.58 6.25 11.28
C PHE A 108 6.14 4.86 11.50
N VAL A 109 7.44 4.75 11.78
CA VAL A 109 8.16 3.49 12.00
C VAL A 109 7.76 2.85 13.32
N ARG A 110 7.61 3.63 14.39
CA ARG A 110 7.33 3.09 15.73
C ARG A 110 6.05 2.23 15.77
N PRO A 111 4.89 2.67 15.24
CA PRO A 111 3.68 1.83 15.18
C PRO A 111 3.88 0.52 14.41
N VAL A 112 4.75 0.48 13.40
CA VAL A 112 5.07 -0.75 12.68
C VAL A 112 5.89 -1.69 13.56
N LEU A 113 6.89 -1.19 14.28
CA LEU A 113 7.79 -2.03 15.09
C LEU A 113 7.17 -2.50 16.41
N GLU A 114 6.36 -1.66 17.06
CA GLU A 114 5.76 -1.92 18.38
C GLU A 114 4.36 -2.57 18.30
N ARG A 115 3.96 -2.99 17.11
CA ARG A 115 2.63 -3.57 16.86
C ARG A 115 2.36 -4.81 17.71
N SER A 116 1.17 -4.87 18.29
CA SER A 116 0.60 -6.08 18.89
C SER A 116 -0.48 -6.74 18.01
N ARG A 117 -0.99 -5.99 17.03
CA ARG A 117 -2.05 -6.41 16.11
C ARG A 117 -1.50 -6.74 14.73
N LYS A 118 -2.34 -7.38 13.92
CA LYS A 118 -2.02 -7.65 12.51
C LYS A 118 -1.89 -6.34 11.75
N VAL A 119 -0.95 -6.28 10.81
CA VAL A 119 -0.71 -5.08 9.98
C VAL A 119 -1.61 -5.07 8.76
N PRO A 120 -2.52 -4.10 8.61
CA PRO A 120 -3.26 -3.88 7.37
C PRO A 120 -2.36 -3.72 6.14
N VAL A 121 -2.60 -4.55 5.13
CA VAL A 121 -2.02 -4.41 3.79
C VAL A 121 -3.17 -4.42 2.79
N VAL A 122 -3.36 -3.30 2.11
CA VAL A 122 -4.43 -3.09 1.14
C VAL A 122 -3.85 -3.13 -0.26
N LEU A 123 -4.39 -4.00 -1.11
CA LEU A 123 -4.24 -3.88 -2.56
C LEU A 123 -5.54 -3.31 -3.12
N TRP A 124 -5.48 -2.07 -3.60
CA TRP A 124 -6.56 -1.46 -4.37
C TRP A 124 -6.41 -1.85 -5.85
N LEU A 125 -7.26 -2.74 -6.34
CA LEU A 125 -7.18 -3.32 -7.68
C LEU A 125 -8.42 -2.96 -8.51
N GLU A 126 -8.30 -2.00 -9.42
CA GLU A 126 -9.35 -1.74 -10.41
C GLU A 126 -9.19 -2.63 -11.64
N GLU A 127 -10.29 -3.26 -12.06
CA GLU A 127 -10.35 -4.08 -13.28
C GLU A 127 -11.60 -3.70 -14.08
N ASP A 128 -11.60 -3.95 -15.39
CA ASP A 128 -12.79 -3.73 -16.24
C ASP A 128 -13.99 -4.56 -15.77
N ARG A 129 -13.70 -5.74 -15.23
CA ARG A 129 -14.66 -6.57 -14.48
C ARG A 129 -14.08 -6.75 -13.09
N PRO A 130 -14.55 -6.02 -12.08
CA PRO A 130 -14.04 -6.10 -10.73
C PRO A 130 -14.03 -7.55 -10.22
N PRO A 131 -13.02 -7.97 -9.44
CA PRO A 131 -12.98 -9.30 -8.88
C PRO A 131 -14.18 -9.49 -7.94
N GLY A 132 -14.74 -10.71 -7.93
CA GLY A 132 -15.71 -11.07 -6.91
C GLY A 132 -15.03 -11.20 -5.54
N PRO A 133 -15.79 -11.22 -4.43
CA PRO A 133 -15.23 -11.38 -3.09
C PRO A 133 -14.33 -12.63 -2.93
N ALA A 134 -14.67 -13.74 -3.59
CA ALA A 134 -13.88 -14.97 -3.54
C ALA A 134 -12.52 -14.84 -4.24
N ASP A 135 -12.47 -14.17 -5.39
CA ASP A 135 -11.23 -13.93 -6.14
C ASP A 135 -10.31 -12.98 -5.37
N ALA A 136 -10.89 -11.90 -4.83
CA ALA A 136 -10.18 -10.95 -3.96
C ALA A 136 -9.61 -11.65 -2.71
N SER A 137 -10.39 -12.51 -2.06
CA SER A 137 -9.93 -13.30 -0.91
C SER A 137 -8.81 -14.27 -1.28
N THR A 138 -8.89 -14.92 -2.44
CA THR A 138 -7.86 -15.85 -2.91
C THR A 138 -6.53 -15.13 -3.13
N LEU A 139 -6.55 -13.99 -3.84
CA LEU A 139 -5.36 -13.16 -4.04
C LEU A 139 -4.82 -12.61 -2.71
N GLY A 140 -5.71 -12.21 -1.80
CA GLY A 140 -5.34 -11.76 -0.46
C GLY A 140 -4.59 -12.82 0.34
N GLU A 141 -5.01 -14.09 0.27
CA GLU A 141 -4.29 -15.20 0.90
C GLU A 141 -2.93 -15.48 0.23
N THR A 142 -2.81 -15.30 -1.09
CA THR A 142 -1.51 -15.39 -1.77
C THR A 142 -0.54 -14.30 -1.27
N ILE A 143 -0.97 -13.03 -1.20
CA ILE A 143 -0.16 -11.92 -0.67
C ILE A 143 0.23 -12.19 0.80
N LYS A 144 -0.72 -12.67 1.61
CA LYS A 144 -0.51 -12.96 3.03
C LYS A 144 0.56 -14.03 3.25
N ARG A 145 0.66 -15.04 2.38
CA ARG A 145 1.70 -16.08 2.45
C ARG A 145 3.10 -15.50 2.25
N GLU A 146 3.25 -14.56 1.32
CA GLU A 146 4.53 -13.86 1.08
C GLU A 146 4.92 -12.91 2.24
N LEU A 147 3.94 -12.43 2.99
CA LEU A 147 4.11 -11.45 4.07
C LEU A 147 4.00 -12.03 5.48
N THR A 148 4.09 -13.35 5.66
CA THR A 148 3.95 -14.02 6.98
C THR A 148 4.82 -13.40 8.08
N TRP A 149 6.04 -12.97 7.75
CA TRP A 149 6.97 -12.28 8.66
C TRP A 149 6.42 -10.96 9.24
N LEU A 150 5.46 -10.32 8.57
CA LEU A 150 4.84 -9.07 9.00
C LEU A 150 3.63 -9.30 9.92
N ASN A 151 3.07 -10.51 9.95
CA ASN A 151 1.76 -10.84 10.51
C ASN A 151 0.63 -9.95 9.93
N PRO A 152 0.31 -10.06 8.63
CA PRO A 152 -0.53 -9.09 7.94
C PRO A 152 -2.03 -9.42 8.05
N ARG A 153 -2.86 -8.39 7.94
CA ARG A 153 -4.28 -8.47 7.59
C ARG A 153 -4.42 -7.92 6.17
N VAL A 154 -4.47 -8.80 5.18
CA VAL A 154 -4.54 -8.40 3.78
C VAL A 154 -5.99 -8.15 3.36
N LEU A 155 -6.23 -7.04 2.66
CA LEU A 155 -7.48 -6.72 1.99
C LEU A 155 -7.18 -6.44 0.52
N VAL A 156 -7.78 -7.22 -0.38
CA VAL A 156 -7.85 -6.87 -1.81
C VAL A 156 -9.21 -6.25 -2.04
N THR A 157 -9.25 -5.01 -2.53
CA THR A 157 -10.50 -4.27 -2.73
C THR A 157 -10.44 -3.40 -3.97
N CYS A 158 -11.56 -2.80 -4.32
CA CYS A 158 -11.73 -1.86 -5.42
C CYS A 158 -12.94 -0.98 -5.10
N ARG A 159 -13.29 -0.01 -5.95
CA ARG A 159 -14.44 0.87 -5.67
C ARG A 159 -15.75 0.13 -5.43
N SER A 160 -16.03 -0.96 -6.14
CA SER A 160 -17.27 -1.72 -5.94
C SER A 160 -17.26 -2.54 -4.65
N LEU A 161 -16.13 -3.18 -4.30
CA LEU A 161 -16.01 -3.97 -3.07
C LEU A 161 -15.93 -3.07 -1.83
N ALA A 162 -15.34 -1.88 -1.94
CA ALA A 162 -15.24 -0.92 -0.85
C ALA A 162 -16.62 -0.38 -0.39
N GLN A 163 -17.67 -0.49 -1.21
CA GLN A 163 -19.03 -0.13 -0.81
C GLN A 163 -19.58 -1.05 0.30
N THR A 164 -19.15 -2.30 0.33
CA THR A 164 -19.61 -3.29 1.32
C THR A 164 -18.56 -3.57 2.41
N ALA A 165 -17.28 -3.39 2.09
CA ALA A 165 -16.16 -3.52 3.02
C ALA A 165 -15.16 -2.35 2.86
N PRO A 166 -15.49 -1.16 3.40
CA PRO A 166 -14.68 0.03 3.21
C PRO A 166 -13.35 -0.04 3.97
N VAL A 167 -12.35 0.65 3.44
CA VAL A 167 -11.18 1.07 4.23
C VAL A 167 -11.60 2.35 4.97
N HIS A 168 -11.64 2.30 6.29
CA HIS A 168 -12.14 3.42 7.08
C HIS A 168 -11.34 4.71 6.84
N GLY A 169 -12.06 5.83 6.73
CA GLY A 169 -11.51 7.15 6.44
C GLY A 169 -10.86 7.31 5.07
N LEU A 170 -11.01 6.34 4.16
CA LEU A 170 -10.54 6.43 2.78
C LEU A 170 -11.73 6.36 1.81
N GLU A 171 -11.88 7.42 1.02
CA GLU A 171 -12.77 7.48 -0.13
C GLU A 171 -11.96 7.42 -1.44
N VAL A 172 -12.43 6.65 -2.42
CA VAL A 172 -11.78 6.55 -3.73
C VAL A 172 -12.77 6.78 -4.86
N THR A 173 -12.45 7.73 -5.72
CA THR A 173 -13.28 8.15 -6.87
C THR A 173 -12.48 8.09 -8.17
N ASN A 174 -13.13 8.22 -9.33
CA ASN A 174 -12.40 8.44 -10.57
C ASN A 174 -11.97 9.92 -10.65
N VAL A 175 -10.81 10.18 -11.23
CA VAL A 175 -10.45 11.55 -11.65
C VAL A 175 -11.34 11.93 -12.83
N SER A 176 -11.97 13.10 -12.75
CA SER A 176 -12.82 13.69 -13.79
C SER A 176 -12.04 14.11 -15.02
#